data_AF-A0A1B5Z7L2-F1
#
_entry.id   AF-A0A1B5Z7L2-F1
#
_cell.length_a   1.000
_cell.length_b   1.000
_cell.length_c   1.000
_cell.angle_alpha   90.00
_cell.angle_beta   90.00
_cell.angle_gamma   90.00
#
_symmetry.space_group_name_H-M   'P 1'
#
loop_
_entity.id
_entity.type
_entity.pdbx_description
1 polymer ?
#
loop_
_entity_poly.entity_id
_entity_poly.type
_entity_poly.pdbx_seq_one_letter_code
_entity_poly.pdbx_strand_id
1 'polypeptide(L)'
;SVCICPEFRHYIDGIEDQNTLTSSLSTYPEFLRNKKSDSKKVVDYKDWQVPLSRKFNALKLWIVLSSYGVENLKNFLRNHVEMANI
;
A
#
# COMPACT_ATOMS: atom_id res chain seq x y z
N SER A 1 -13.45 6.48 1.58
CA SER A 1 -12.30 5.83 0.93
C SER A 1 -11.11 6.76 0.97
N VAL A 2 -10.04 6.39 1.70
CA VAL A 2 -8.80 7.17 1.68
C VAL A 2 -8.11 6.88 0.36
N CYS A 3 -8.26 7.83 -0.56
CA CYS A 3 -7.59 7.89 -1.83
C CYS A 3 -6.11 8.19 -1.54
N ILE A 4 -5.18 7.36 -2.01
CA ILE A 4 -3.79 7.83 -2.09
C ILE A 4 -3.70 8.70 -3.34
N CYS A 5 -2.97 9.79 -3.21
CA CYS A 5 -2.77 10.75 -4.27
C CYS A 5 -2.05 10.10 -5.48
N PRO A 6 -2.34 10.53 -6.72
CA PRO A 6 -1.90 9.85 -7.94
C PRO A 6 -0.37 9.73 -8.10
N GLU A 7 0.42 10.59 -7.44
CA GLU A 7 1.88 10.61 -7.52
C GLU A 7 2.56 9.34 -7.00
N PHE A 8 1.87 8.55 -6.17
CA PHE A 8 2.41 7.28 -5.64
C PHE A 8 2.06 6.06 -6.52
N ARG A 9 1.42 6.25 -7.68
CA ARG A 9 1.00 5.17 -8.58
C ARG A 9 2.19 4.28 -9.00
N HIS A 10 3.36 4.87 -9.25
CA HIS A 10 4.56 4.15 -9.69
C HIS A 10 5.12 3.17 -8.65
N TYR A 11 4.83 3.36 -7.36
CA TYR A 11 5.23 2.40 -6.32
C TYR A 11 4.37 1.13 -6.29
N ILE A 12 3.29 1.11 -7.06
CA ILE A 12 2.29 0.04 -7.10
C ILE A 12 2.49 -0.88 -8.31
N ASP A 13 3.33 -0.49 -9.28
CA ASP A 13 3.61 -1.23 -10.51
C ASP A 13 4.37 -2.56 -10.30
N GLY A 14 4.69 -2.93 -9.06
CA GLY A 14 5.38 -4.19 -8.70
C GLY A 14 4.47 -5.41 -8.54
N ILE A 15 3.17 -5.28 -8.77
CA ILE A 15 2.23 -6.43 -8.77
C ILE A 15 2.00 -6.84 -10.22
N GLU A 16 2.38 -8.08 -10.54
CA GLU A 16 2.31 -8.63 -11.91
C GLU A 16 0.90 -8.54 -12.52
N ASP A 17 -0.15 -8.66 -11.72
CA ASP A 17 -1.54 -8.54 -12.20
C ASP A 17 -2.50 -7.87 -11.20
N GLN A 18 -2.42 -6.55 -11.15
CA GLN A 18 -3.34 -5.71 -10.37
C GLN A 18 -4.81 -5.86 -10.82
N ASN A 19 -5.06 -6.11 -12.11
CA ASN A 19 -6.40 -6.08 -12.68
C ASN A 19 -7.21 -7.31 -12.29
N THR A 20 -6.57 -8.48 -12.19
CA THR A 20 -7.21 -9.70 -11.69
C THR A 20 -7.64 -9.58 -10.23
N LEU A 21 -6.81 -8.97 -9.38
CA LEU A 21 -7.18 -8.71 -7.98
C LEU A 21 -8.37 -7.76 -7.88
N THR A 22 -8.30 -6.65 -8.64
CA THR A 22 -9.36 -5.63 -8.63
C THR A 22 -10.68 -6.23 -9.13
N SER A 23 -10.66 -6.99 -10.23
CA SER A 23 -11.89 -7.60 -10.78
C SER A 23 -12.52 -8.65 -9.87
N SER A 24 -11.71 -9.41 -9.12
CA SER A 24 -12.19 -10.46 -8.22
C SER A 24 -12.79 -9.92 -6.92
N LEU A 25 -12.27 -8.79 -6.41
CA LEU A 25 -12.65 -8.21 -5.13
C LEU A 25 -13.52 -6.95 -5.25
N SER A 26 -13.75 -6.45 -6.47
CA SER A 26 -14.51 -5.22 -6.65
C SER A 26 -15.96 -5.41 -6.24
N THR A 27 -16.39 -4.62 -5.27
CA THR A 27 -17.79 -4.46 -4.90
C THR A 27 -18.16 -2.97 -4.95
N TYR A 28 -19.26 -2.66 -5.63
CA TYR A 28 -19.76 -1.28 -5.85
C TYR A 28 -21.12 -1.05 -5.16
N PRO A 29 -21.17 -0.98 -3.82
CA PRO A 29 -22.37 -0.54 -3.16
C PRO A 29 -22.61 0.96 -3.42
N GLU A 30 -23.87 1.34 -3.62
CA GLU A 30 -24.27 2.72 -3.94
C GLU A 30 -23.76 3.74 -2.91
N PHE A 31 -23.78 3.37 -1.62
CA PHE A 31 -23.36 4.23 -0.51
C PHE A 31 -21.85 4.52 -0.45
N LEU A 32 -21.02 3.79 -1.22
CA LEU A 32 -19.58 4.08 -1.35
C LEU A 32 -19.22 4.74 -2.68
N ARG A 33 -20.21 4.98 -3.54
CA ARG A 33 -19.97 5.54 -4.87
C ARG A 33 -19.47 6.97 -4.77
N ASN A 34 -18.40 7.27 -5.49
CA ASN A 34 -17.84 8.61 -5.52
C ASN A 34 -17.38 8.98 -6.94
N LYS A 35 -17.46 10.27 -7.28
CA LYS A 35 -17.12 10.79 -8.62
C LYS A 35 -15.63 10.60 -8.99
N LYS A 36 -14.74 10.44 -7.99
CA LYS A 36 -13.29 10.29 -8.20
C LYS A 36 -12.92 8.86 -8.61
N SER A 37 -13.56 7.86 -8.02
CA SER A 37 -13.46 6.45 -8.38
C SER A 37 -14.05 6.20 -9.77
N ASP A 38 -15.18 6.83 -10.09
CA ASP A 38 -15.79 6.77 -11.44
C ASP A 38 -14.82 7.31 -12.51
N SER A 39 -13.97 8.27 -12.17
CA SER A 39 -12.96 8.83 -13.08
C SER A 39 -11.73 7.94 -13.29
N LYS A 40 -11.59 6.83 -12.55
CA LYS A 40 -10.43 5.91 -12.55
C LYS A 40 -9.05 6.56 -12.35
N LYS A 41 -9.01 7.83 -11.93
CA LYS A 41 -7.77 8.56 -11.63
C LYS A 41 -7.18 8.20 -10.27
N VAL A 42 -7.93 7.47 -9.45
CA VAL A 42 -7.61 7.13 -8.07
C VAL A 42 -7.68 5.61 -7.90
N VAL A 43 -6.74 5.07 -7.11
CA VAL A 43 -6.71 3.65 -6.76
C VAL A 43 -7.50 3.43 -5.46
N ASP A 44 -8.54 2.60 -5.55
CA ASP A 44 -9.32 2.14 -4.40
C ASP A 44 -8.75 0.85 -3.83
N TYR A 45 -7.87 0.96 -2.84
CA TYR A 45 -7.24 -0.18 -2.15
C TYR A 45 -8.22 -1.12 -1.41
N LYS A 46 -9.51 -0.78 -1.32
CA LYS A 46 -10.53 -1.71 -0.83
C LYS A 46 -10.65 -2.93 -1.73
N ASP A 47 -10.40 -2.76 -3.04
CA ASP A 47 -10.53 -3.83 -4.03
C ASP A 47 -9.27 -4.72 -4.10
N TRP A 48 -8.36 -4.55 -3.13
CA TRP A 48 -7.08 -5.25 -3.02
C TRP A 48 -6.96 -6.04 -1.72
N GLN A 49 -7.98 -5.95 -0.87
CA GLN A 49 -8.00 -6.52 0.47
C GLN A 49 -9.38 -7.13 0.70
N VAL A 50 -9.46 -8.15 1.56
CA VAL A 50 -10.73 -8.78 1.93
C VAL A 50 -11.62 -7.84 2.77
N PRO A 51 -11.12 -7.16 3.82
CA PRO A 51 -11.95 -6.23 4.59
C PRO A 51 -12.11 -4.87 3.91
N LEU A 52 -13.31 -4.30 3.99
CA LEU A 52 -13.59 -2.94 3.51
C LEU A 52 -12.88 -1.86 4.33
N SER A 53 -12.77 -2.06 5.65
CA SER A 53 -12.12 -1.13 6.58
C SER A 53 -10.62 -1.34 6.61
N ARG A 54 -9.83 -0.26 6.59
CA ARG A 54 -8.36 -0.31 6.65
C ARG A 54 -7.78 0.72 7.61
N LYS A 55 -6.66 0.36 8.24
CA LYS A 55 -5.83 1.26 9.06
C LYS A 55 -4.82 2.00 8.18
N PHE A 56 -4.34 3.17 8.62
CA PHE A 56 -3.35 3.95 7.88
C PHE A 56 -1.91 3.46 8.16
N ASN A 57 -1.61 2.21 7.79
CA ASN A 57 -0.30 1.58 8.03
C ASN A 57 0.85 2.26 7.27
N ALA A 58 0.56 2.93 6.15
CA ALA A 58 1.56 3.64 5.37
C ALA A 58 2.23 4.78 6.16
N LEU A 59 1.53 5.41 7.11
CA LEU A 59 2.14 6.45 7.97
C LEU A 59 3.23 5.87 8.87
N LYS A 60 2.99 4.69 9.46
CA LYS A 60 4.00 3.99 10.27
C LYS A 60 5.26 3.70 9.43
N LEU A 61 5.07 3.19 8.22
CA LEU A 61 6.18 2.90 7.31
C LEU A 61 6.90 4.18 6.89
N TRP A 62 6.18 5.24 6.55
CA TRP A 62 6.76 6.51 6.16
C TRP A 62 7.62 7.11 7.27
N ILE A 63 7.15 7.08 8.54
CA ILE A 63 7.93 7.55 9.69
C ILE A 63 9.21 6.72 9.83
N VAL A 64 9.12 5.39 9.79
CA VAL A 64 10.31 4.52 9.91
C VAL A 64 11.31 4.79 8.78
N LEU A 65 10.84 4.83 7.53
CA LEU A 65 11.72 5.06 6.38
C LEU A 65 12.36 6.46 6.42
N SER A 66 11.62 7.49 6.84
CA SER A 66 12.10 8.87 6.89
C SER A 66 13.04 9.11 8.06
N SER A 67 12.77 8.52 9.22
CA SER A 67 13.58 8.73 10.43
C SER A 67 14.89 7.93 10.41
N TYR A 68 14.85 6.66 9.98
CA TYR A 68 16.04 5.82 9.97
C TYR A 68 16.83 5.93 8.66
N GLY A 69 16.16 6.06 7.52
CA GLY A 69 16.80 6.00 6.21
C GLY A 69 17.20 4.59 5.79
N VAL A 70 17.47 4.43 4.48
CA VAL A 70 17.70 3.11 3.85
C VAL A 70 18.97 2.43 4.34
N GLU A 71 20.07 3.19 4.50
CA GLU A 71 21.36 2.61 4.85
C GLU A 71 21.37 2.07 6.28
N ASN A 72 20.77 2.81 7.22
CA ASN A 72 20.65 2.36 8.60
C ASN A 72 19.76 1.11 8.69
N LEU A 73 18.64 1.04 7.95
CA LEU A 73 17.81 -0.16 7.90
C LEU A 73 18.59 -1.39 7.41
N LYS A 74 19.39 -1.24 6.35
CA LYS A 74 20.24 -2.33 5.84
C LYS A 74 21.26 -2.78 6.88
N ASN A 75 21.89 -1.85 7.59
CA ASN A 75 22.86 -2.16 8.63
C ASN A 75 22.21 -2.83 9.85
N PHE A 76 21.01 -2.38 10.27
CA PHE A 76 20.23 -3.08 11.30
C PHE A 76 19.99 -4.54 10.90
N LEU A 77 19.53 -4.81 9.68
CA LEU A 77 19.29 -6.17 9.21
C LEU A 77 20.57 -7.02 9.21
N ARG A 78 21.70 -6.48 8.75
CA ARG A 78 23.00 -7.18 8.77
C ARG A 78 23.43 -7.52 10.20
N ASN A 79 23.34 -6.56 11.12
CA ASN A 79 23.69 -6.77 12.52
C ASN A 79 22.80 -7.84 13.17
N HIS A 80 21.50 -7.88 12.84
CA HIS A 80 20.60 -8.92 13.33
C HIS A 80 20.99 -10.33 12.82
N VAL A 81 21.45 -10.44 11.57
CA VAL A 81 21.94 -11.72 11.01
C VAL A 81 23.27 -12.13 11.67
N GLU A 82 24.18 -11.19 11.90
CA GLU A 82 25.44 -11.46 12.60
C GLU A 82 25.21 -11.95 14.04
N MET A 83 24.28 -11.32 14.78
CA MET A 83 23.92 -11.76 16.13
C MET A 83 23.29 -13.16 16.17
N ALA A 84 22.61 -13.58 15.11
CA ALA A 84 21.96 -14.90 15.03
C ALA A 84 22.95 -16.02 14.63
N ASN A 85 24.11 -15.68 14.09
CA ASN A 85 25.17 -16.63 13.71
C ASN A 85 26.14 -16.95 14.86
N ILE A 86 25.85 -16.46 16.07
CA ILE A 86 26.54 -16.79 17.33
C ILE A 86 25.83 -17.99 17.97
#